data_AF-A0A2D9SM92-F1
#
_entry.id   AF-A0A2D9SM92-F1
#
_cell.length_a   1.000
_cell.length_b   1.000
_cell.length_c   1.000
_cell.angle_alpha   90.00
_cell.angle_beta   90.00
_cell.angle_gamma   90.00
#
_symmetry.space_group_name_H-M   'P 1'
#
loop_
_entity.id
_entity.type
_entity.pdbx_description
1 polymer ?
#
loop_
_entity_poly.entity_id
_entity_poly.type
_entity_poly.pdbx_seq_one_letter_code
_entity_poly.pdbx_strand_id
1 'polypeptide(L)'
;MELFSKIEDAIAIVRYPKGVHKQVGMYHRGETVYIAHSGGYVRIVQRFGKETELMTAHPDIKVVDYDATNVVEERGVLKYKA
;
A
#
# COMPACT_ATOMS: atom_id res chain seq x y z
N MET A 1 -6.68 19.91 8.89
CA MET A 1 -7.33 18.63 8.57
C MET A 1 -6.28 17.76 7.89
N GLU A 2 -5.87 16.66 8.51
CA GLU A 2 -4.89 15.76 7.88
C GLU A 2 -5.56 15.02 6.73
N LEU A 3 -4.98 15.12 5.54
CA LEU A 3 -5.52 14.48 4.32
C LEU A 3 -5.24 12.97 4.27
N PHE A 4 -4.28 12.50 5.05
CA PHE A 4 -3.85 11.11 5.15
C PHE A 4 -3.65 10.78 6.61
N SER A 5 -4.20 9.64 7.04
CA SER A 5 -4.05 9.14 8.40
C SER A 5 -3.24 7.86 8.37
N LYS A 6 -2.29 7.75 9.29
CA LYS A 6 -1.50 6.53 9.46
C LYS A 6 -2.39 5.41 9.98
N ILE A 7 -2.23 4.21 9.45
CA ILE A 7 -2.84 3.00 10.00
C ILE A 7 -1.79 2.44 10.99
N GLU A 8 -2.00 2.63 12.29
CA GLU A 8 -0.92 2.51 13.29
C GLU A 8 -0.30 1.11 13.39
N ASP A 9 -1.09 0.07 13.15
CA ASP A 9 -0.70 -1.34 13.17
C ASP A 9 -0.29 -1.89 11.80
N ALA A 10 -0.24 -1.03 10.77
CA ALA A 10 -0.05 -1.49 9.40
C ALA A 10 1.35 -1.20 8.83
N ILE A 11 1.93 -2.24 8.23
CA ILE A 11 3.21 -2.20 7.53
C ILE A 11 3.10 -2.87 6.17
N ALA A 12 3.86 -2.37 5.20
CA ALA A 12 3.98 -2.98 3.88
C ALA A 12 5.46 -3.24 3.56
N ILE A 13 5.75 -4.38 2.95
CA ILE A 13 7.01 -4.63 2.28
C ILE A 13 6.86 -4.20 0.82
N VAL A 14 7.68 -3.25 0.40
CA VAL A 14 7.66 -2.69 -0.94
C VAL A 14 8.93 -3.06 -1.71
N ARG A 15 8.75 -3.42 -2.97
CA ARG A 15 9.85 -3.59 -3.94
C ARG A 15 9.94 -2.34 -4.80
N TYR A 16 11.11 -1.71 -4.75
CA TYR A 16 11.52 -0.56 -5.53
C TYR A 16 12.22 -0.98 -6.84
N PRO A 17 12.46 -0.03 -7.77
CA PRO A 17 13.34 -0.27 -8.91
C PRO A 17 14.64 -0.96 -8.50
N LYS A 18 15.16 -1.83 -9.36
CA LYS A 18 16.38 -2.63 -9.13
C LYS A 18 16.27 -3.70 -8.03
N GLY A 19 15.05 -4.05 -7.60
CA GLY A 19 14.80 -5.17 -6.68
C GLY A 19 15.08 -4.86 -5.21
N VAL A 20 15.20 -3.58 -4.84
CA VAL A 20 15.41 -3.16 -3.45
C VAL A 20 14.11 -3.32 -2.67
N HIS A 21 14.15 -4.03 -1.55
CA HIS A 21 13.00 -4.22 -0.67
C HIS A 21 13.11 -3.30 0.56
N LYS A 22 12.01 -2.67 0.98
CA LYS A 22 11.93 -1.93 2.24
C LYS A 22 10.59 -2.13 2.92
N GLN A 23 10.60 -2.06 4.24
CA GLN A 23 9.39 -1.93 5.03
C GLN A 23 9.00 -0.46 5.12
N VAL A 24 7.72 -0.16 4.88
CA VAL A 24 7.14 1.19 4.96
C VAL A 24 5.81 1.16 5.69
N GLY A 25 5.44 2.29 6.32
CA GLY A 25 4.12 2.44 6.94
C GLY A 25 3.01 2.56 5.90
N MET A 26 1.81 2.14 6.28
CA MET A 26 0.60 2.29 5.47
C MET A 26 -0.27 3.42 6.01
N TYR A 27 -1.01 4.04 5.09
CA TYR A 27 -1.83 5.21 5.34
C TYR A 27 -3.16 5.04 4.62
N HIS A 28 -4.19 5.74 5.09
CA HIS A 28 -5.47 5.78 4.41
C HIS A 28 -5.97 7.21 4.19
N ARG A 29 -6.82 7.36 3.17
CA ARG A 29 -7.65 8.53 2.94
C ARG A 29 -9.03 8.04 2.53
N GLY A 30 -10.01 8.18 3.43
CA GLY A 30 -11.27 7.44 3.32
C GLY A 30 -10.99 5.93 3.33
N GLU A 31 -11.60 5.19 2.40
CA GLU A 31 -11.34 3.75 2.22
C GLU A 31 -10.05 3.45 1.45
N THR A 32 -9.40 4.43 0.82
CA THR A 32 -8.25 4.16 -0.06
C THR A 32 -6.96 4.03 0.74
N VAL A 33 -6.14 3.03 0.40
CA VAL A 33 -4.87 2.73 1.09
C VAL A 33 -3.65 3.22 0.29
N TYR A 34 -2.63 3.68 1.01
CA TYR A 34 -1.40 4.27 0.50
C TYR A 34 -0.18 3.75 1.28
N ILE A 35 1.00 3.85 0.68
CA ILE A 35 2.30 3.64 1.32
C ILE A 35 3.09 4.96 1.38
N ALA A 36 3.95 5.12 2.38
CA ALA A 36 4.91 6.23 2.39
C ALA A 36 6.00 6.04 1.32
N HIS A 37 6.28 7.10 0.56
CA HIS A 37 7.35 7.11 -0.43
C HIS A 37 7.88 8.53 -0.70
N SER A 38 9.20 8.71 -0.62
CA SER A 38 9.92 9.95 -1.00
C SER A 38 9.32 11.26 -0.45
N GLY A 39 8.92 11.27 0.82
CA GLY A 39 8.32 12.45 1.47
C GLY A 39 6.82 12.66 1.17
N GLY A 40 6.19 11.74 0.44
CA GLY A 40 4.75 11.74 0.16
C GLY A 40 4.13 10.35 0.27
N TYR A 41 3.03 10.14 -0.45
CA TYR A 41 2.22 8.92 -0.39
C TYR A 41 1.92 8.39 -1.78
N VAL A 42 2.06 7.08 -1.98
CA VAL A 42 1.69 6.41 -3.24
C VAL A 42 0.52 5.48 -2.98
N ARG A 43 -0.52 5.62 -3.81
CA ARG A 43 -1.74 4.81 -3.72
C ARG A 43 -1.44 3.35 -4.06
N ILE A 44 -1.98 2.42 -3.26
CA ILE A 44 -2.09 1.01 -3.62
C ILE A 44 -3.34 0.85 -4.50
N VAL A 45 -3.19 0.24 -5.67
CA VAL A 45 -4.24 0.23 -6.71
C VAL A 45 -4.95 -1.12 -6.73
N GLN A 46 -4.41 -2.10 -7.44
CA GLN A 46 -5.00 -3.43 -7.53
C GLN A 46 -3.92 -4.48 -7.81
N ARG A 47 -4.21 -5.76 -7.56
CA ARG A 47 -3.42 -6.85 -8.14
C ARG A 47 -3.55 -6.84 -9.66
N PHE A 48 -2.46 -7.17 -10.35
CA PHE A 48 -2.47 -7.35 -11.81
C PHE A 48 -2.12 -8.80 -12.16
N GLY A 49 -3.04 -9.50 -12.85
CA GLY A 49 -2.82 -10.87 -13.30
C GLY A 49 -2.76 -11.91 -12.16
N LYS A 50 -1.90 -12.92 -12.32
CA LYS A 50 -1.64 -13.98 -11.30
C LYS A 50 -0.56 -13.59 -10.29
N GLU A 51 -0.18 -12.32 -10.23
CA GLU A 51 0.94 -11.89 -9.41
C GLU A 51 0.56 -11.86 -7.92
N THR A 52 1.48 -12.36 -7.09
CA THR A 52 1.42 -12.28 -5.63
C THR A 52 1.60 -10.86 -5.10
N GLU A 53 1.85 -9.89 -5.99
CA GLU A 53 2.16 -8.51 -5.64
C GLU A 53 0.98 -7.56 -5.94
N LEU A 54 0.86 -6.52 -5.12
CA LEU A 54 -0.08 -5.43 -5.29
C LEU A 54 0.60 -4.27 -6.04
N MET A 55 -0.08 -3.78 -7.09
CA MET A 55 0.39 -2.64 -7.86
C MET A 55 0.18 -1.34 -7.08
N THR A 56 1.09 -0.40 -7.28
CA THR A 56 0.91 0.98 -6.83
C THR A 56 0.70 1.91 -8.02
N ALA A 57 0.29 3.15 -7.76
CA ALA A 57 0.17 4.18 -8.80
C ALA A 57 1.52 4.56 -9.43
N HIS A 58 2.64 4.15 -8.80
CA HIS A 58 3.96 4.25 -9.39
C HIS A 58 4.30 2.95 -10.15
N PRO A 59 4.68 3.02 -11.44
CA PRO A 59 4.86 1.85 -12.28
C PRO A 59 5.91 0.86 -11.75
N ASP A 60 6.97 1.38 -11.12
CA ASP A 60 8.08 0.55 -10.63
C ASP A 60 8.04 0.21 -9.14
N ILE A 61 6.99 0.62 -8.40
CA ILE A 61 6.85 0.29 -6.97
C ILE A 61 5.73 -0.73 -6.83
N LYS A 62 6.03 -1.83 -6.15
CA LYS A 62 5.09 -2.92 -5.85
C LYS A 62 5.04 -3.16 -4.34
N VAL A 63 3.87 -3.48 -3.82
CA VAL A 63 3.73 -4.01 -2.46
C VAL A 63 3.74 -5.53 -2.58
N VAL A 64 4.77 -6.17 -2.02
CA VAL A 64 4.96 -7.62 -2.13
C VAL A 64 4.30 -8.37 -0.98
N ASP A 65 4.17 -7.70 0.16
CA ASP A 65 3.54 -8.22 1.36
C ASP A 65 3.03 -7.04 2.23
N TYR A 66 2.04 -7.28 3.07
CA TYR A 66 1.56 -6.31 4.04
C TYR A 66 0.90 -7.00 5.24
N ASP A 67 0.96 -6.33 6.38
CA ASP A 67 0.23 -6.71 7.59
C ASP A 67 -0.55 -5.50 8.08
N ALA A 68 -1.84 -5.67 8.35
CA ALA A 68 -2.76 -4.62 8.77
C ALA A 68 -4.11 -5.22 9.20
N THR A 69 -4.58 -4.93 10.42
CA THR A 69 -5.85 -5.47 10.93
C THR A 69 -7.06 -4.89 10.20
N ASN A 70 -7.01 -3.60 9.89
CA ASN A 70 -8.13 -2.81 9.38
C ASN A 70 -8.08 -2.63 7.85
N VAL A 71 -7.36 -3.50 7.13
CA VAL A 71 -7.25 -3.45 5.67
C VAL A 71 -7.75 -4.75 5.08
N VAL A 72 -8.78 -4.65 4.24
CA VAL A 72 -9.38 -5.79 3.55
C VAL A 72 -9.13 -5.71 2.05
N GLU A 73 -8.89 -6.85 1.41
CA GLU A 73 -8.77 -6.93 -0.05
C GLU A 73 -10.15 -7.25 -0.66
N GLU A 74 -10.73 -6.29 -1.38
CA GLU A 74 -12.00 -6.45 -2.10
C GLU A 74 -11.74 -6.38 -3.61
N ARG A 75 -12.03 -7.47 -4.34
CA ARG A 75 -11.83 -7.54 -5.81
C ARG A 75 -10.40 -7.15 -6.25
N GLY A 76 -9.39 -7.52 -5.45
CA GLY A 76 -7.99 -7.23 -5.75
C GLY A 76 -7.51 -5.84 -5.31
N VAL A 77 -8.36 -5.04 -4.65
CA VAL A 77 -8.06 -3.68 -4.18
C VAL A 77 -8.04 -3.66 -2.66
N LEU A 78 -6.97 -3.11 -2.07
CA LEU A 78 -6.92 -2.88 -0.63
C LEU A 78 -7.81 -1.70 -0.22
N LYS A 79 -8.64 -1.94 0.79
CA LYS A 79 -9.50 -0.94 1.39
C LYS A 79 -9.33 -0.87 2.90
N TYR A 80 -9.20 0.34 3.40
CA TYR A 80 -9.26 0.60 4.83
C TYR A 80 -10.71 0.53 5.33
N LYS A 81 -10.92 -0.16 6.45
CA LYS A 81 -12.21 -0.27 7.15
C LYS A 81 -11.97 0.10 8.61
N ALA A 82 -12.55 1.24 9.02
CA ALA A 82 -12.50 1.73 10.39
C ALA A 82 -13.40 0.90 11.31
#